data_AF-A0A9N9S9N6-F1
#
_entry.id   AF-A0A9N9S9N6-F1
#
_cell.length_a   1.000
_cell.length_b   1.000
_cell.length_c   1.000
_cell.angle_alpha   90.00
_cell.angle_beta   90.00
_cell.angle_gamma   90.00
#
_symmetry.space_group_name_H-M   'P 1'
#
loop_
_entity.id
_entity.type
_entity.pdbx_description
1 polymer ?
#
loop_
_entity_poly.entity_id
_entity_poly.type
_entity_poly.pdbx_seq_one_letter_code
_entity_poly.pdbx_strand_id
1 'polypeptide(L)'
;MSGSALSPWALVPDPARFAAQVALHADCSPELPHAALLQCLRDRPVDVLLATPILHRPDFAFAFGPSVDGVVIDTGEPPSE
;
A
#
# COMPACT_ATOMS: atom_id res chain seq x y z
N MET A 1 -3.23 15.01 -22.13
CA MET A 1 -2.52 14.49 -20.94
C MET A 1 -2.70 15.50 -19.83
N SER A 2 -3.31 15.12 -18.69
CA SER A 2 -3.73 16.06 -17.64
C SER A 2 -3.40 15.55 -16.23
N GLY A 3 -2.26 14.88 -16.07
CA GLY A 3 -1.79 14.36 -14.79
C GLY A 3 -0.29 14.60 -14.60
N SER A 4 0.14 14.71 -13.34
CA SER A 4 1.54 14.92 -12.94
C SER A 4 1.91 13.97 -11.80
N ALA A 5 3.17 13.51 -11.79
CA ALA A 5 3.71 12.73 -10.67
C ALA A 5 3.81 13.53 -9.36
N LEU A 6 3.72 14.87 -9.43
CA LEU A 6 3.73 15.76 -8.28
C LEU A 6 2.32 16.12 -7.78
N SER A 7 1.27 15.62 -8.44
CA SER A 7 -0.09 15.82 -7.95
C SER A 7 -0.28 15.11 -6.61
N PRO A 8 -1.09 15.67 -5.68
CA PRO A 8 -1.32 15.06 -4.36
C PRO A 8 -1.85 13.62 -4.38
N TRP A 9 -2.50 13.22 -5.48
CA TRP A 9 -3.03 11.88 -5.70
C TRP A 9 -2.05 10.91 -6.38
N ALA A 10 -0.86 11.36 -6.78
CA ALA A 10 0.06 10.53 -7.56
C ALA A 10 0.81 9.49 -6.71
N LEU A 11 1.03 9.78 -5.43
CA LEU A 11 1.69 8.90 -4.47
C LEU A 11 0.76 8.56 -3.31
N VAL A 12 0.88 7.33 -2.81
CA VAL A 12 0.22 6.88 -1.58
C VAL A 12 1.05 7.34 -0.37
N PRO A 13 0.49 8.14 0.55
CA PRO A 13 1.26 8.71 1.66
C PRO A 13 1.60 7.70 2.77
N ASP A 14 0.74 6.71 3.01
CA ASP A 14 0.96 5.67 4.03
C ASP A 14 0.51 4.30 3.50
N PRO A 15 1.30 3.69 2.59
CA PRO A 15 0.94 2.42 1.97
C PRO A 15 0.90 1.26 2.98
N ALA A 16 1.73 1.32 4.03
CA ALA A 16 1.82 0.27 5.04
C ALA A 16 0.51 0.17 5.85
N ARG A 17 -0.10 1.30 6.23
CA ARG A 17 -1.38 1.30 6.95
C ARG A 17 -2.51 0.70 6.12
N PHE A 18 -2.60 1.01 4.83
CA PHE A 18 -3.63 0.43 3.97
C PHE A 18 -3.38 -1.05 3.68
N ALA A 19 -2.13 -1.46 3.53
CA ALA A 19 -1.76 -2.87 3.41
C ALA A 19 -2.16 -3.67 4.67
N ALA A 20 -1.99 -3.10 5.87
CA ALA A 20 -2.43 -3.73 7.11
C ALA A 20 -3.95 -3.92 7.18
N GLN A 21 -4.74 -2.98 6.64
CA GLN A 21 -6.20 -3.15 6.57
C GLN A 21 -6.61 -4.32 5.67
N VAL A 22 -5.93 -4.49 4.53
CA VAL A 22 -6.16 -5.65 3.63
C VAL A 22 -5.74 -6.93 4.31
N ALA A 23 -4.59 -6.94 4.99
CA ALA A 23 -4.12 -8.11 5.72
C ALA A 23 -5.16 -8.56 6.77
N LEU A 24 -5.62 -7.63 7.61
CA LEU A 24 -6.63 -7.93 8.63
C LEU A 24 -7.96 -8.42 8.03
N HIS A 25 -8.41 -7.83 6.91
CA HIS A 25 -9.64 -8.27 6.25
C HIS A 25 -9.52 -9.66 5.62
N ALA A 26 -8.34 -10.01 5.12
CA ALA A 26 -8.07 -11.26 4.44
C ALA A 26 -7.54 -12.37 5.38
N ASP A 27 -7.76 -12.24 6.69
CA ASP A 27 -7.25 -13.16 7.73
C ASP A 27 -5.73 -13.41 7.61
N CYS A 28 -4.96 -12.36 7.39
CA CYS A 28 -3.50 -12.37 7.43
C CYS A 28 -3.02 -11.41 8.53
N SER A 29 -2.19 -11.89 9.46
CA SER A 29 -1.67 -11.03 10.53
C SER A 29 -0.63 -10.03 9.98
N PRO A 30 -0.81 -8.72 10.20
CA PRO A 30 0.16 -7.70 9.75
C PRO A 30 1.47 -7.74 10.54
N GLU A 31 1.52 -8.45 11.66
CA GLU A 31 2.75 -8.63 12.46
C GLU A 31 3.66 -9.74 11.91
N LEU A 32 3.21 -10.47 10.88
CA LEU A 32 4.04 -11.48 10.22
C LEU A 32 5.28 -10.84 9.58
N PRO A 33 6.41 -11.56 9.54
CA PRO A 33 7.54 -11.16 8.72
C PRO A 33 7.10 -10.90 7.28
N HIS A 34 7.66 -9.87 6.63
CA HIS A 34 7.22 -9.39 5.33
C HIS A 34 7.01 -10.50 4.28
N ALA A 35 7.95 -11.44 4.16
CA ALA A 35 7.84 -12.55 3.23
C ALA A 35 6.65 -13.49 3.54
N ALA A 36 6.38 -13.76 4.81
CA ALA A 36 5.26 -14.60 5.24
C ALA A 36 3.90 -13.89 5.06
N LEU A 37 3.85 -12.58 5.33
CA LEU A 37 2.67 -11.75 5.06
C LEU A 37 2.32 -11.76 3.57
N LEU A 38 3.31 -11.55 2.70
CA LEU A 38 3.11 -11.58 1.25
C LEU A 38 2.65 -12.94 0.76
N GLN A 39 3.20 -14.03 1.30
CA GLN A 39 2.74 -15.36 0.96
C GLN A 39 1.28 -15.57 1.36
N CYS A 40 0.91 -15.22 2.59
CA CYS A 40 -0.48 -15.29 3.06
C CYS A 40 -1.43 -14.53 2.12
N LEU A 41 -1.12 -13.27 1.79
CA LEU A 41 -1.94 -12.44 0.92
C LEU A 41 -2.08 -13.02 -0.50
N ARG A 42 -1.02 -13.60 -1.05
CA ARG A 42 -1.03 -14.24 -2.39
C ARG A 42 -1.88 -15.49 -2.45
N ASP A 43 -2.03 -16.19 -1.32
CA ASP A 43 -2.84 -17.40 -1.22
C ASP A 43 -4.34 -17.09 -1.03
N ARG A 44 -4.71 -15.81 -0.86
CA ARG A 44 -6.11 -15.39 -0.72
C ARG A 44 -6.79 -15.15 -2.08
N PRO A 45 -8.09 -15.47 -2.19
CA PRO A 45 -8.87 -15.11 -3.37
C PRO A 45 -8.85 -13.59 -3.60
N VAL A 46 -8.66 -13.17 -4.85
CA VAL A 46 -8.53 -11.75 -5.20
C VAL A 46 -9.78 -10.95 -4.86
N ASP A 47 -10.96 -11.56 -4.93
CA ASP A 47 -12.25 -10.97 -4.56
C ASP A 47 -12.32 -10.60 -3.08
N VAL A 48 -11.71 -11.41 -2.20
CA VAL A 48 -11.57 -11.07 -0.76
C VAL A 48 -10.69 -9.83 -0.59
N LEU A 49 -9.55 -9.78 -1.29
CA LEU A 49 -8.64 -8.63 -1.20
C LEU A 49 -9.32 -7.33 -1.69
N LEU A 50 -10.06 -7.41 -2.79
CA LEU A 50 -10.77 -6.28 -3.38
C LEU A 50 -12.01 -5.84 -2.57
N ALA A 51 -12.60 -6.74 -1.78
CA ALA A 51 -13.73 -6.44 -0.89
C ALA A 51 -13.34 -5.69 0.39
N THR A 52 -12.04 -5.47 0.64
CA THR A 52 -11.54 -4.81 1.85
C THR A 52 -12.17 -3.43 2.06
N PRO A 53 -12.84 -3.17 3.19
CA PRO A 53 -13.36 -1.85 3.53
C PRO A 53 -12.20 -0.93 3.96
N ILE A 54 -11.74 -0.08 3.05
CA ILE A 54 -10.65 0.86 3.33
C ILE A 54 -11.14 2.03 4.17
N LEU A 55 -10.62 2.12 5.40
CA LEU A 55 -10.97 3.16 6.36
C LEU A 55 -9.99 4.33 6.28
N HIS A 56 -10.51 5.54 6.48
CA HIS A 56 -9.75 6.80 6.49
C HIS A 56 -8.95 7.00 5.20
N ARG A 57 -9.59 6.85 4.04
CA ARG A 57 -9.00 7.23 2.75
C ARG A 57 -8.85 8.76 2.70
N PRO A 58 -7.74 9.30 2.18
CA PRO A 58 -7.58 10.75 2.02
C PRO A 58 -8.55 11.29 0.96
N ASP A 59 -9.04 12.51 1.15
CA ASP A 59 -10.01 13.13 0.22
C ASP A 59 -9.45 13.34 -1.19
N PHE A 60 -8.14 13.58 -1.30
CA PHE A 60 -7.45 13.93 -2.55
C PHE A 60 -6.32 12.96 -2.91
N ALA A 61 -6.33 11.75 -2.37
CA ALA A 61 -5.35 10.72 -2.69
C ALA A 61 -5.95 9.31 -2.68
N PHE A 62 -5.18 8.35 -3.20
CA PHE A 62 -5.59 6.95 -3.27
C PHE A 62 -4.96 6.14 -2.14
N ALA A 63 -5.65 5.07 -1.72
CA ALA A 63 -5.12 4.12 -0.75
C ALA A 63 -4.15 3.10 -1.35
N PHE A 64 -4.31 2.81 -2.65
CA PHE A 64 -3.44 1.93 -3.43
C PHE A 64 -3.02 2.65 -4.70
N GLY A 65 -1.73 2.57 -5.00
CA GLY A 65 -1.10 3.32 -6.07
C GLY A 65 0.41 3.34 -5.91
N PRO A 66 1.12 4.17 -6.68
CA PRO A 66 2.57 4.30 -6.56
C PRO A 66 2.97 4.78 -5.15
N SER A 67 4.07 4.24 -4.62
CA SER A 67 4.66 4.63 -3.35
C SER A 67 6.17 4.77 -3.49
N VAL A 68 6.80 5.56 -2.64
CA VAL A 68 8.27 5.64 -2.58
C VAL A 68 8.79 4.34 -1.96
N ASP A 69 9.43 3.51 -2.77
CA ASP A 69 9.98 2.20 -2.38
C ASP A 69 11.50 2.18 -2.29
N GLY A 70 12.16 3.28 -2.71
CA GLY A 70 13.62 3.40 -2.75
C GLY A 70 14.29 2.57 -3.85
N VAL A 71 13.52 1.98 -4.77
CA VAL A 71 14.03 1.17 -5.89
C VAL A 71 13.47 1.65 -7.22
N VAL A 72 12.14 1.65 -7.38
CA VAL A 72 11.45 2.13 -8.58
C VAL A 72 11.17 3.62 -8.47
N ILE A 73 10.70 4.06 -7.31
CA ILE A 73 10.49 5.48 -6.99
C ILE A 73 11.42 5.80 -5.83
N ASP A 74 12.53 6.44 -6.17
CA ASP A 74 13.56 6.89 -5.25
C ASP A 74 13.55 8.43 -5.19
N THR A 75 13.50 8.99 -3.98
CA THR A 75 13.56 10.43 -3.74
C THR A 75 14.99 10.97 -3.71
N GLY A 76 16.00 10.10 -3.75
CA GLY A 76 17.42 10.46 -3.66
C GLY A 76 17.84 10.88 -2.25
N GLU A 77 16.98 10.67 -1.24
CA GLU A 77 17.37 10.83 0.17
C GLU A 77 18.19 9.61 0.62
N PRO A 78 19.30 9.81 1.35
CA PRO A 78 20.04 8.69 1.91
C PRO A 78 19.14 7.92 2.90
N PRO A 79 19.27 6.58 3.00
CA PRO A 79 18.47 5.80 3.94
C PRO A 79 18.68 6.35 5.36
N SER A 80 17.57 6.60 6.07
CA SER A 80 17.62 6.97 7.48
C SER A 80 18.28 5.85 8.28
N GLU A 81 19.43 6.16 8.87
CA GLU A 81 20.24 5.27 9.73
C GLU A 81 19.53 4.90 11.04
#